data_AF-A0A8T1V2G8-F1
#
_entry.id   AF-A0A8T1V2G8-F1
#
_cell.length_a   1.000
_cell.length_b   1.000
_cell.length_c   1.000
_cell.angle_alpha   90.00
_cell.angle_beta   90.00
_cell.angle_gamma   90.00
#
_symmetry.space_group_name_H-M   'P 1'
#
loop_
_entity.id
_entity.type
_entity.pdbx_description
1 polymer ?
#
loop_
_entity_poly.entity_id
_entity_poly.type
_entity_poly.pdbx_seq_one_letter_code
_entity_poly.pdbx_strand_id
1 'polypeptide(L)'
;MTVGDASQNADALRLRRAAGVLLLIFCLGTAIGLVHVIGLSRQVLARLEAQQVPQPSLMHQPHTQSRGVVGGAWQRVHSQEAAKVLIAYSDGPHLSKLAAAVDVGVLNVLGNDTKSLRVRTLDNASFADDVLWADAVILGTHVVNANVEPKMTKFMSEWSFKEDLSQKVGAVFVTSGGLSAGEELTMVNLLHSLMIFRMIIVGGERWTSAFGASAIVGEGPFEPAGQNSPEQRDFPPICYPTDPDSFHNMFKNKAIGLGERVASIATQLRRARTDLLRQN
;
A
#
# COMPACT_ATOMS: atom_id res chain seq x y z
N MET A 1 46.53 18.91 74.35
CA MET A 1 45.05 18.91 74.45
C MET A 1 44.65 20.20 75.15
N THR A 2 43.72 21.04 74.72
CA THR A 2 42.69 21.00 73.66
C THR A 2 41.99 22.36 73.74
N VAL A 3 42.10 23.22 72.72
CA VAL A 3 41.15 24.33 72.47
C VAL A 3 40.95 24.53 70.96
N GLY A 4 41.97 24.29 70.13
CA GLY A 4 41.87 24.45 68.67
C GLY A 4 41.14 23.33 67.89
N ASP A 5 41.02 22.12 68.46
CA ASP A 5 40.48 20.95 67.75
C ASP A 5 38.93 20.86 67.81
N ALA A 6 38.31 21.54 68.80
CA ALA A 6 36.86 21.56 68.98
C ALA A 6 36.16 22.56 68.03
N SER A 7 36.82 23.66 67.66
CA SER A 7 36.24 24.65 66.74
C SER A 7 36.25 24.18 65.28
N GLN A 8 37.33 23.53 64.83
CA GLN A 8 37.42 22.97 63.46
C GLN A 8 36.36 21.89 63.20
N ASN A 9 36.05 21.07 64.20
CA ASN A 9 35.02 20.03 64.09
C ASN A 9 33.60 20.61 64.02
N ALA A 10 33.35 21.73 64.70
CA ALA A 10 32.06 22.42 64.67
C ALA A 10 31.78 23.07 63.30
N ASP A 11 32.80 23.66 62.67
CA ASP A 11 32.68 24.29 61.35
C ASP A 11 32.50 23.25 60.23
N ALA A 12 33.22 22.12 60.30
CA ALA A 12 33.02 21.00 59.38
C ALA A 12 31.61 20.39 59.47
N LEU A 13 31.05 20.31 60.69
CA LEU A 13 29.68 19.85 60.91
C LEU A 13 28.64 20.83 60.35
N ARG A 14 28.86 22.14 60.52
CA ARG A 14 28.01 23.20 59.95
C ARG A 14 28.04 23.18 58.42
N LEU A 15 29.21 22.99 57.81
CA LEU A 15 29.37 22.90 56.36
C LEU A 15 28.66 21.65 55.79
N ARG A 16 28.77 20.49 56.44
CA ARG A 16 28.05 19.26 56.04
C ARG A 16 26.54 19.41 56.16
N ARG A 17 26.05 20.07 57.21
CA ARG A 17 24.62 20.39 57.35
C ARG A 17 24.14 21.34 56.27
N ALA A 18 24.90 22.40 55.97
CA ALA A 18 24.57 23.34 54.90
C ALA A 18 24.55 22.67 53.52
N ALA A 19 25.53 21.80 53.22
CA ALA A 19 25.57 21.03 51.99
C ALA A 19 24.39 20.05 51.88
N GLY A 20 24.02 19.38 52.98
CA GLY A 20 22.84 18.51 53.03
C GLY A 20 21.53 19.25 52.79
N VAL A 21 21.38 20.46 53.35
CA VAL A 21 20.21 21.32 53.13
C VAL A 21 20.14 21.78 51.68
N LEU A 22 21.25 22.19 51.07
CA LEU A 22 21.30 22.59 49.66
C LEU A 22 20.95 21.43 48.71
N LEU A 23 21.46 20.22 49.00
CA LEU A 23 21.12 19.03 48.21
C LEU A 23 19.63 18.70 48.31
N LEU A 24 19.04 18.79 49.51
CA LEU A 24 17.61 18.58 49.71
C LEU A 24 16.77 19.60 48.93
N ILE A 25 17.16 20.87 48.95
CA ILE A 25 16.48 21.93 48.18
C ILE A 25 16.57 21.64 46.67
N PHE A 26 17.74 21.23 46.18
CA PHE A 26 17.92 20.85 44.78
C PHE A 26 17.03 19.66 44.39
N CYS A 27 17.04 18.59 45.18
CA CYS A 27 16.19 17.41 44.96
C CYS A 27 14.70 17.79 44.96
N LEU A 28 14.24 18.61 45.91
CA LEU A 28 12.86 19.11 45.94
C LEU A 28 12.52 19.93 44.69
N GLY A 29 13.41 20.81 44.26
CA GLY A 29 13.24 21.60 43.04
C GLY A 29 13.09 20.73 41.79
N THR A 30 13.95 19.70 41.64
CA THR A 30 13.84 18.76 40.51
C THR A 30 12.56 17.93 40.55
N ALA A 31 12.11 17.50 41.74
CA ALA A 31 10.87 16.74 41.89
C ALA A 31 9.64 17.59 41.51
N ILE A 32 9.60 18.85 41.98
CA ILE A 32 8.53 19.80 41.63
C ILE A 32 8.53 20.06 40.12
N GLY A 33 9.71 20.28 39.52
CA GLY A 33 9.84 20.47 38.06
C GLY A 33 9.33 19.27 37.26
N LEU A 34 9.67 18.05 37.68
CA LEU A 34 9.24 16.83 37.01
C LEU A 34 7.71 16.66 37.06
N VAL A 35 7.10 16.93 38.23
CA VAL A 35 5.63 16.90 38.38
C VAL A 35 4.96 17.93 37.48
N HIS A 36 5.54 19.13 37.35
CA HIS A 36 4.99 20.18 36.49
C HIS A 36 5.05 19.80 35.01
N VAL A 37 6.16 19.21 34.56
CA VAL A 37 6.32 18.71 33.17
C VAL A 37 5.34 17.58 32.89
N ILE A 38 5.17 16.63 33.81
CA ILE A 38 4.20 15.54 33.67
C ILE A 38 2.78 16.10 33.60
N GLY A 39 2.45 17.10 34.43
CA GLY A 39 1.15 17.76 34.43
C GLY A 39 0.84 18.44 33.09
N LEU A 40 1.77 19.26 32.58
CA LEU A 40 1.65 19.91 31.27
C LEU A 40 1.54 18.89 30.14
N SER A 41 2.35 17.83 30.16
CA SER A 41 2.30 16.76 29.16
C SER A 41 0.94 16.06 29.14
N ARG A 42 0.39 15.73 30.32
CA ARG A 42 -0.95 15.14 30.43
C ARG A 42 -2.05 16.10 29.97
N GLN A 43 -1.92 17.39 30.26
CA GLN A 43 -2.89 18.39 29.83
C GLN A 43 -2.89 18.59 28.32
N VAL A 44 -1.71 18.57 27.69
CA VAL A 44 -1.58 18.59 26.22
C VAL A 44 -2.17 17.31 25.63
N LEU A 45 -1.87 16.13 26.20
CA LEU A 45 -2.44 14.87 25.75
C LEU A 45 -3.98 14.87 25.82
N ALA A 46 -4.55 15.33 26.92
CA ALA A 46 -6.00 15.45 27.09
C ALA A 46 -6.63 16.47 26.12
N ARG A 47 -5.91 17.55 25.78
CA ARG A 47 -6.36 18.53 24.76
C ARG A 47 -6.31 17.94 23.36
N LEU A 48 -5.30 17.14 23.03
CA LEU A 48 -5.20 16.42 21.76
C LEU A 48 -6.31 15.37 21.62
N GLU A 49 -6.60 14.62 22.69
CA GLU A 49 -7.72 13.67 22.75
C GLU A 49 -9.08 14.39 22.63
N ALA A 50 -9.26 15.54 23.30
CA ALA A 50 -10.50 16.32 23.20
C ALA A 50 -10.65 17.07 21.87
N GLN A 51 -9.54 17.39 21.18
CA GLN A 51 -9.52 17.93 19.81
C GLN A 51 -9.71 16.84 18.75
N GLN A 52 -9.90 15.59 19.14
CA GLN A 52 -10.44 14.55 18.27
C GLN A 52 -11.91 14.89 17.99
N VAL A 53 -12.10 15.84 17.08
CA VAL A 53 -13.38 16.24 16.48
C VAL A 53 -14.17 14.97 16.19
N PRO A 54 -15.50 14.92 16.43
CA PRO A 54 -16.34 13.81 16.01
C PRO A 54 -16.22 13.66 14.49
N GLN A 55 -15.26 12.86 14.07
CA GLN A 55 -14.99 12.58 12.68
C GLN A 55 -16.15 11.71 12.22
N PRO A 56 -16.86 12.06 11.14
CA PRO A 56 -17.99 11.28 10.68
C PRO A 56 -17.59 9.79 10.58
N SER A 57 -18.41 8.92 11.18
CA SER A 57 -18.16 7.48 11.36
C SER A 57 -17.85 6.71 10.07
N LEU A 58 -18.03 7.34 8.90
CA LEU A 58 -17.66 6.83 7.58
C LEU A 58 -16.15 6.57 7.42
N MET A 59 -15.27 7.21 8.20
CA MET A 59 -13.81 7.09 8.01
C MET A 59 -13.08 6.12 8.96
N HIS A 60 -13.76 5.55 9.95
CA HIS A 60 -13.12 4.70 10.98
C HIS A 60 -13.39 3.19 10.84
N GLN A 61 -13.98 2.72 9.74
CA GLN A 61 -13.98 1.28 9.50
C GLN A 61 -12.55 0.82 9.23
N PRO A 62 -11.93 -0.03 10.08
CA PRO A 62 -10.70 -0.69 9.71
C PRO A 62 -10.95 -1.36 8.37
N HIS A 63 -10.06 -1.13 7.40
CA HIS A 63 -10.22 -1.59 6.02
C HIS A 63 -10.04 -3.12 5.94
N THR A 64 -10.93 -3.87 6.58
CA THR A 64 -11.07 -5.32 6.51
C THR A 64 -12.16 -5.72 5.52
N GLN A 65 -12.60 -4.79 4.65
CA GLN A 65 -13.69 -5.01 3.69
C GLN A 65 -13.45 -6.22 2.76
N SER A 66 -12.20 -6.70 2.60
CA SER A 66 -11.93 -7.98 1.91
C SER A 66 -11.56 -9.15 2.81
N ARG A 67 -10.98 -8.93 4.00
CA ARG A 67 -10.49 -10.02 4.87
C ARG A 67 -11.60 -11.00 5.26
N GLY A 68 -12.85 -10.52 5.33
CA GLY A 68 -14.03 -11.37 5.57
C GLY A 68 -14.47 -12.24 4.37
N VAL A 69 -14.10 -11.87 3.14
CA VAL A 69 -14.35 -12.68 1.92
C VAL A 69 -13.25 -13.73 1.72
N VAL A 70 -12.05 -13.46 2.22
CA VAL A 70 -10.83 -14.26 1.99
C VAL A 70 -10.48 -15.20 3.17
N GLY A 71 -11.17 -15.13 4.32
CA GLY A 71 -10.69 -15.77 5.56
C GLY A 71 -11.28 -17.12 5.98
N GLY A 72 -12.47 -17.51 5.52
CA GLY A 72 -13.22 -18.61 6.16
C GLY A 72 -13.23 -19.97 5.45
N ALA A 73 -13.16 -19.99 4.11
CA ALA A 73 -13.50 -21.17 3.31
C ALA A 73 -12.37 -21.70 2.41
N TRP A 74 -11.18 -21.14 2.52
CA TRP A 74 -10.06 -21.45 1.61
C TRP A 74 -9.27 -22.67 2.11
N GLN A 75 -9.95 -23.82 2.12
CA GLN A 75 -9.28 -25.11 2.05
C GLN A 75 -8.45 -25.11 0.76
N ARG A 76 -7.14 -25.39 0.90
CA ARG A 76 -6.14 -25.54 -0.18
C ARG A 76 -6.78 -25.93 -1.51
N VAL A 77 -6.75 -24.99 -2.46
CA VAL A 77 -7.20 -25.22 -3.84
C VAL A 77 -6.43 -26.43 -4.37
N HIS A 78 -7.13 -27.46 -4.82
CA HIS A 78 -6.49 -28.50 -5.63
C HIS A 78 -6.02 -27.82 -6.91
N SER A 79 -4.73 -27.96 -7.25
CA SER A 79 -4.03 -27.24 -8.32
C SER A 79 -4.71 -27.32 -9.70
N GLN A 80 -5.62 -28.29 -9.91
CA GLN A 80 -6.36 -28.45 -11.15
C GLN A 80 -7.58 -27.50 -11.30
N GLU A 81 -8.05 -26.88 -10.22
CA GLU A 81 -9.23 -25.98 -10.23
C GLU A 81 -8.87 -24.50 -10.03
N ALA A 82 -7.58 -24.16 -9.98
CA ALA A 82 -7.13 -22.78 -9.89
C ALA A 82 -7.47 -21.99 -11.18
N ALA A 83 -7.86 -20.73 -11.03
CA ALA A 83 -8.04 -19.83 -12.16
C ALA A 83 -6.69 -19.46 -12.78
N LYS A 84 -6.67 -19.29 -14.09
CA LYS A 84 -5.53 -18.80 -14.85
C LYS A 84 -5.54 -17.27 -14.82
N VAL A 85 -4.47 -16.67 -14.35
CA VAL A 85 -4.34 -15.21 -14.26
C VAL A 85 -3.22 -14.74 -15.17
N LEU A 86 -3.51 -13.74 -16.00
CA LEU A 86 -2.53 -13.01 -16.79
C LEU A 86 -2.31 -11.62 -16.17
N ILE A 87 -1.07 -11.28 -15.87
CA ILE A 87 -0.62 -9.92 -15.60
C ILE A 87 0.14 -9.47 -16.85
N ALA A 88 -0.46 -8.56 -17.62
CA ALA A 88 0.14 -7.99 -18.82
C ALA A 88 0.36 -6.49 -18.60
N TYR A 89 1.59 -6.03 -18.67
CA TYR A 89 1.93 -4.63 -18.45
C TYR A 89 2.95 -4.17 -19.47
N SER A 90 3.12 -2.86 -19.66
CA SER A 90 4.12 -2.32 -20.59
C SER A 90 5.56 -2.69 -20.16
N ASP A 91 6.37 -1.74 -19.74
CA ASP A 91 7.72 -1.99 -19.23
C ASP A 91 8.08 -0.93 -18.18
N GLY A 92 9.36 -0.69 -17.92
CA GLY A 92 9.82 0.33 -16.97
C GLY A 92 9.99 -0.15 -15.52
N PRO A 93 10.91 0.47 -14.75
CA PRO A 93 11.37 -0.04 -13.45
C PRO A 93 10.26 -0.01 -12.38
N HIS A 94 9.54 1.10 -12.25
CA HIS A 94 8.48 1.25 -11.26
C HIS A 94 7.28 0.35 -11.56
N LEU A 95 6.83 0.31 -12.82
CA LEU A 95 5.67 -0.47 -13.22
C LEU A 95 5.96 -1.98 -13.13
N SER A 96 7.18 -2.41 -13.45
CA SER A 96 7.61 -3.81 -13.23
C SER A 96 7.58 -4.19 -11.75
N LYS A 97 8.06 -3.32 -10.85
CA LYS A 97 7.98 -3.58 -9.39
C LYS A 97 6.52 -3.58 -8.90
N LEU A 98 5.64 -2.76 -9.48
CA LEU A 98 4.22 -2.74 -9.16
C LEU A 98 3.52 -4.01 -9.65
N ALA A 99 3.83 -4.47 -10.87
CA ALA A 99 3.37 -5.73 -11.43
C ALA A 99 3.82 -6.92 -10.56
N ALA A 100 5.05 -6.90 -10.06
CA ALA A 100 5.55 -7.91 -9.12
C ALA A 100 4.77 -7.91 -7.79
N ALA A 101 4.29 -6.75 -7.31
CA ALA A 101 3.43 -6.69 -6.15
C ALA A 101 2.02 -7.27 -6.42
N VAL A 102 1.48 -7.07 -7.63
CA VAL A 102 0.23 -7.72 -8.06
C VAL A 102 0.42 -9.24 -8.14
N ASP A 103 1.51 -9.71 -8.74
CA ASP A 103 1.91 -11.13 -8.81
C ASP A 103 1.92 -11.78 -7.42
N VAL A 104 2.60 -11.17 -6.44
CA VAL A 104 2.58 -11.64 -5.04
C VAL A 104 1.15 -11.81 -4.52
N GLY A 105 0.27 -10.85 -4.78
CA GLY A 105 -1.13 -10.95 -4.37
C GLY A 105 -1.88 -12.10 -5.03
N VAL A 106 -1.63 -12.35 -6.31
CA VAL A 106 -2.21 -13.49 -7.02
C VAL A 106 -1.71 -14.81 -6.42
N LEU A 107 -0.40 -14.93 -6.19
CA LEU A 107 0.21 -16.14 -5.62
C LEU A 107 -0.23 -16.41 -4.17
N ASN A 108 -0.57 -15.38 -3.39
CA ASN A 108 -1.16 -15.57 -2.05
C ASN A 108 -2.47 -16.39 -2.11
N VAL A 109 -3.19 -16.35 -3.23
CA VAL A 109 -4.45 -17.09 -3.43
C VAL A 109 -4.23 -18.40 -4.19
N LEU A 110 -3.43 -18.38 -5.26
CA LEU A 110 -3.22 -19.55 -6.11
C LEU A 110 -2.16 -20.53 -5.56
N GLY A 111 -1.34 -20.09 -4.60
CA GLY A 111 -0.12 -20.78 -4.19
C GLY A 111 0.97 -20.70 -5.26
N ASN A 112 2.07 -21.43 -5.06
CA ASN A 112 3.24 -21.42 -5.96
C ASN A 112 3.03 -22.25 -7.25
N ASP A 113 1.79 -22.42 -7.72
CA ASP A 113 1.51 -23.11 -8.97
C ASP A 113 1.82 -22.21 -10.18
N THR A 114 3.02 -22.35 -10.72
CA THR A 114 3.51 -21.58 -11.87
C THR A 114 2.71 -21.83 -13.15
N LYS A 115 1.81 -22.83 -13.19
CA LYS A 115 0.97 -23.11 -14.36
C LYS A 115 -0.27 -22.21 -14.42
N SER A 116 -0.63 -21.56 -13.32
CA SER A 116 -1.87 -20.80 -13.18
C SER A 116 -1.65 -19.28 -13.24
N LEU A 117 -0.40 -18.82 -13.36
CA LEU A 117 -0.04 -17.41 -13.47
C LEU A 117 0.93 -17.17 -14.63
N ARG A 118 0.64 -16.18 -15.47
CA ARG A 118 1.58 -15.61 -16.43
C ARG A 118 1.78 -14.13 -16.15
N VAL A 119 3.03 -13.70 -16.10
CA VAL A 119 3.43 -12.30 -16.01
C VAL A 119 4.19 -11.97 -17.29
N ARG A 120 3.70 -10.99 -18.06
CA ARG A 120 4.22 -10.63 -19.39
C ARG A 120 4.38 -9.12 -19.53
N THR A 121 5.51 -8.72 -20.08
CA THR A 121 5.62 -7.40 -20.73
C THR A 121 4.85 -7.43 -22.05
N LEU A 122 4.39 -6.27 -22.53
CA LEU A 122 3.60 -6.20 -23.78
C LEU A 122 4.37 -6.66 -25.03
N ASP A 123 5.71 -6.64 -25.01
CA ASP A 123 6.52 -7.18 -26.12
C ASP A 123 6.44 -8.71 -26.23
N ASN A 124 6.04 -9.37 -25.14
CA ASN A 124 5.98 -10.83 -25.03
C ASN A 124 4.56 -11.34 -24.72
N ALA A 125 3.55 -10.47 -24.79
CA ALA A 125 2.16 -10.82 -24.57
C ALA A 125 1.42 -10.86 -25.90
N SER A 126 0.56 -11.85 -26.12
CA SER A 126 -0.31 -11.90 -27.29
C SER A 126 -1.77 -12.13 -26.92
N PHE A 127 -2.69 -11.62 -27.75
CA PHE A 127 -4.11 -11.88 -27.58
C PHE A 127 -4.41 -13.39 -27.67
N ALA A 128 -3.88 -14.05 -28.71
CA ALA A 128 -4.16 -15.46 -28.98
C ALA A 128 -3.64 -16.41 -27.89
N ASP A 129 -2.42 -16.18 -27.38
CA ASP A 129 -1.78 -17.14 -26.48
C ASP A 129 -2.03 -16.83 -25.00
N ASP A 130 -2.08 -15.56 -24.62
CA ASP A 130 -2.14 -15.16 -23.22
C ASP A 130 -3.55 -14.71 -22.80
N VAL A 131 -4.18 -13.81 -23.56
CA VAL A 131 -5.50 -13.27 -23.20
C VAL A 131 -6.59 -14.35 -23.27
N LEU A 132 -6.60 -15.15 -24.35
CA LEU A 132 -7.55 -16.26 -24.47
C LEU A 132 -7.31 -17.36 -23.43
N TRP A 133 -6.04 -17.62 -23.08
CA TRP A 133 -5.67 -18.60 -22.07
C TRP A 133 -6.20 -18.27 -20.67
N ALA A 134 -6.24 -16.99 -20.30
CA ALA A 134 -6.51 -16.55 -18.93
C ALA A 134 -8.00 -16.53 -18.57
N ASP A 135 -8.35 -16.83 -17.32
CA ASP A 135 -9.67 -16.55 -16.74
C ASP A 135 -9.76 -15.12 -16.19
N ALA A 136 -8.62 -14.52 -15.86
CA ALA A 136 -8.51 -13.14 -15.43
C ALA A 136 -7.34 -12.42 -16.10
N VAL A 137 -7.55 -11.17 -16.50
CA VAL A 137 -6.52 -10.32 -17.10
C VAL A 137 -6.37 -9.06 -16.25
N ILE A 138 -5.14 -8.80 -15.82
CA ILE A 138 -4.76 -7.59 -15.09
C ILE A 138 -3.82 -6.77 -15.97
N LEU A 139 -4.27 -5.60 -16.41
CA LEU A 139 -3.53 -4.73 -17.33
C LEU A 139 -2.78 -3.60 -16.60
N GLY A 140 -1.49 -3.47 -16.87
CA GLY A 140 -0.61 -2.45 -16.27
C GLY A 140 -0.08 -1.43 -17.28
N THR A 141 -0.18 -0.14 -17.02
CA THR A 141 0.34 0.90 -17.94
C THR A 141 0.91 2.12 -17.20
N HIS A 142 1.76 2.89 -17.87
CA HIS A 142 2.12 4.23 -17.41
C HIS A 142 1.00 5.24 -17.74
N VAL A 143 0.85 6.24 -16.87
CA VAL A 143 0.04 7.43 -17.17
C VAL A 143 0.84 8.35 -18.09
N VAL A 144 0.32 8.65 -19.27
CA VAL A 144 0.91 9.57 -20.24
C VAL A 144 -0.06 10.73 -20.46
N ASN A 145 0.19 11.88 -19.86
CA ASN A 145 -0.71 13.06 -19.95
C ASN A 145 -2.18 12.71 -19.65
N ALA A 146 -2.43 12.02 -18.54
CA ALA A 146 -3.74 11.48 -18.15
C ALA A 146 -4.37 10.46 -19.13
N ASN A 147 -3.59 9.93 -20.05
CA ASN A 147 -4.00 8.89 -20.99
C ASN A 147 -3.24 7.58 -20.76
N VAL A 148 -3.79 6.50 -21.34
CA VAL A 148 -3.15 5.20 -21.45
C VAL A 148 -1.92 5.30 -22.36
N GLU A 149 -0.80 4.73 -21.94
CA GLU A 149 0.40 4.62 -22.77
C GLU A 149 0.10 4.00 -24.15
N PRO A 150 0.64 4.55 -25.26
CA PRO A 150 0.37 4.04 -26.61
C PRO A 150 0.67 2.55 -26.79
N LYS A 151 1.69 2.00 -26.09
CA LYS A 151 2.04 0.58 -26.14
C LYS A 151 0.88 -0.31 -25.68
N MET A 152 0.20 0.08 -24.59
CA MET A 152 -0.99 -0.62 -24.08
C MET A 152 -2.19 -0.45 -25.01
N THR A 153 -2.44 0.76 -25.51
CA THR A 153 -3.53 1.00 -26.47
C THR A 153 -3.36 0.16 -27.74
N LYS A 154 -2.11 0.02 -28.24
CA LYS A 154 -1.79 -0.86 -29.37
C LYS A 154 -2.12 -2.31 -29.05
N PHE A 155 -1.62 -2.84 -27.93
CA PHE A 155 -1.89 -4.23 -27.51
C PHE A 155 -3.39 -4.53 -27.41
N MET A 156 -4.17 -3.62 -26.83
CA MET A 156 -5.63 -3.78 -26.73
C MET A 156 -6.34 -3.70 -28.08
N SER A 157 -5.83 -2.91 -29.03
CA SER A 157 -6.40 -2.80 -30.39
C SER A 157 -6.32 -4.09 -31.19
N GLU A 158 -5.44 -5.02 -30.80
CA GLU A 158 -5.24 -6.32 -31.44
C GLU A 158 -6.25 -7.38 -30.95
N TRP A 159 -7.05 -7.07 -29.93
CA TRP A 159 -8.01 -8.01 -29.35
C TRP A 159 -9.24 -8.20 -30.26
N SER A 160 -9.55 -9.45 -30.58
CA SER A 160 -10.64 -9.78 -31.50
C SER A 160 -12.01 -9.68 -30.83
N PHE A 161 -12.92 -8.93 -31.45
CA PHE A 161 -14.35 -8.90 -31.06
C PHE A 161 -15.12 -10.19 -31.40
N LYS A 162 -14.50 -11.14 -32.14
CA LYS A 162 -15.14 -12.42 -32.46
C LYS A 162 -15.08 -13.42 -31.30
N GLU A 163 -14.18 -13.19 -30.35
CA GLU A 163 -13.97 -14.07 -29.20
C GLU A 163 -14.86 -13.66 -28.03
N ASP A 164 -15.35 -14.62 -27.26
CA ASP A 164 -16.14 -14.35 -26.06
C ASP A 164 -15.25 -14.19 -24.82
N LEU A 165 -15.06 -12.94 -24.40
CA LEU A 165 -14.31 -12.60 -23.19
C LEU A 165 -15.23 -12.30 -21.99
N SER A 166 -16.55 -12.45 -22.15
CA SER A 166 -17.53 -11.95 -21.17
C SER A 166 -17.48 -12.63 -19.80
N GLN A 167 -16.91 -13.82 -19.75
CA GLN A 167 -16.78 -14.57 -18.51
C GLN A 167 -15.40 -14.43 -17.86
N LYS A 168 -14.54 -13.54 -18.39
CA LYS A 168 -13.23 -13.25 -17.83
C LYS A 168 -13.31 -12.08 -16.85
N VAL A 169 -12.46 -12.13 -15.82
CA VAL A 169 -12.28 -11.02 -14.88
C VAL A 169 -11.29 -10.01 -15.48
N GLY A 170 -11.64 -8.73 -15.40
CA GLY A 170 -10.79 -7.62 -15.84
C GLY A 170 -10.41 -6.70 -14.69
N ALA A 171 -9.12 -6.38 -14.57
CA ALA A 171 -8.59 -5.45 -13.58
C ALA A 171 -7.41 -4.66 -14.14
N VAL A 172 -7.06 -3.54 -13.50
CA VAL A 172 -6.02 -2.63 -14.00
C VAL A 172 -5.14 -2.08 -12.89
N PHE A 173 -3.91 -1.71 -13.25
CA PHE A 173 -3.01 -0.94 -12.41
C PHE A 173 -2.18 0.06 -13.20
N VAL A 174 -1.71 1.12 -12.55
CA VAL A 174 -0.94 2.18 -13.20
C VAL A 174 0.20 2.71 -12.34
N THR A 175 1.21 3.30 -12.99
CA THR A 175 2.13 4.24 -12.34
C THR A 175 1.91 5.65 -12.86
N SER A 176 1.91 6.65 -12.00
CA SER A 176 1.74 8.07 -12.33
C SER A 176 2.88 8.90 -11.78
N GLY A 177 3.18 10.02 -12.44
CA GLY A 177 4.13 11.01 -11.94
C GLY A 177 3.63 11.65 -10.64
N GLY A 178 2.39 12.13 -10.63
CA GLY A 178 1.81 12.81 -9.47
C GLY A 178 0.44 12.30 -9.03
N LEU A 179 0.06 12.64 -7.81
CA LEU A 179 -1.30 12.52 -7.27
C LEU A 179 -2.22 13.48 -8.02
N SER A 180 -3.42 13.00 -8.37
CA SER A 180 -4.37 13.78 -9.16
C SER A 180 -3.80 14.23 -10.52
N ALA A 181 -2.86 13.46 -11.09
CA ALA A 181 -2.21 13.74 -12.37
C ALA A 181 -2.67 12.80 -13.50
N GLY A 182 -3.82 12.14 -13.32
CA GLY A 182 -4.51 11.35 -14.34
C GLY A 182 -4.47 9.84 -14.14
N GLU A 183 -4.04 9.37 -12.97
CA GLU A 183 -4.05 7.96 -12.59
C GLU A 183 -5.45 7.35 -12.59
N GLU A 184 -6.45 8.05 -12.05
CA GLU A 184 -7.83 7.57 -12.03
C GLU A 184 -8.44 7.56 -13.43
N LEU A 185 -8.20 8.61 -14.22
CA LEU A 185 -8.72 8.70 -15.59
C LEU A 185 -8.14 7.59 -16.47
N THR A 186 -6.85 7.31 -16.34
CA THR A 186 -6.18 6.24 -17.09
C THR A 186 -6.72 4.86 -16.72
N MET A 187 -6.91 4.59 -15.42
CA MET A 187 -7.52 3.33 -14.97
C MET A 187 -8.96 3.18 -15.48
N VAL A 188 -9.80 4.21 -15.35
CA VAL A 188 -11.19 4.18 -15.83
C VAL A 188 -11.24 3.96 -17.35
N ASN A 189 -10.33 4.56 -18.12
CA ASN A 189 -10.24 4.35 -19.56
C ASN A 189 -9.92 2.88 -19.92
N LEU A 190 -8.96 2.26 -19.24
CA LEU A 190 -8.70 0.83 -19.41
C LEU A 190 -9.92 -0.02 -19.01
N LEU A 191 -10.57 0.28 -17.88
CA LEU A 191 -11.78 -0.43 -17.45
C LEU A 191 -12.91 -0.33 -18.48
N HIS A 192 -13.12 0.85 -19.08
CA HIS A 192 -14.08 1.05 -20.16
C HIS A 192 -13.76 0.15 -21.36
N SER A 193 -12.48 0.06 -21.73
CA SER A 193 -12.02 -0.82 -22.80
C SER A 193 -12.32 -2.29 -22.49
N LEU A 194 -12.13 -2.75 -21.25
CA LEU A 194 -12.49 -4.11 -20.81
C LEU A 194 -14.02 -4.35 -20.82
N MET A 195 -14.82 -3.32 -20.54
CA MET A 195 -16.29 -3.42 -20.59
C MET A 195 -16.82 -3.60 -22.02
N ILE A 196 -16.15 -3.07 -23.06
CA ILE A 196 -16.50 -3.36 -24.46
C ILE A 196 -16.43 -4.87 -24.73
N PHE A 197 -15.48 -5.56 -24.11
CA PHE A 197 -15.35 -7.02 -24.16
C PHE A 197 -16.27 -7.76 -23.18
N ARG A 198 -17.17 -7.04 -22.50
CA ARG A 198 -18.16 -7.55 -21.54
C ARG A 198 -17.55 -8.27 -20.32
N MET A 199 -16.29 -7.97 -19.99
CA MET A 199 -15.59 -8.58 -18.87
C MET A 199 -16.20 -8.15 -17.51
N ILE A 200 -16.02 -9.00 -16.50
CA ILE A 200 -16.41 -8.71 -15.12
C ILE A 200 -15.32 -7.83 -14.49
N ILE A 201 -15.64 -6.58 -14.21
CA ILE A 201 -14.66 -5.61 -13.72
C ILE A 201 -14.44 -5.71 -12.20
N VAL A 202 -13.16 -5.77 -11.80
CA VAL A 202 -12.73 -5.89 -10.41
C VAL A 202 -11.75 -4.77 -10.07
N GLY A 203 -12.18 -3.88 -9.18
CA GLY A 203 -11.31 -2.92 -8.49
C GLY A 203 -10.40 -3.56 -7.44
N GLY A 204 -9.55 -2.74 -6.82
CA GLY A 204 -8.69 -3.15 -5.73
C GLY A 204 -9.43 -3.60 -4.47
N GLU A 205 -8.67 -4.13 -3.52
CA GLU A 205 -9.17 -4.67 -2.25
C GLU A 205 -9.94 -3.64 -1.41
N ARG A 206 -9.48 -2.39 -1.44
CA ARG A 206 -9.95 -1.30 -0.59
C ARG A 206 -10.71 -0.27 -1.42
N TRP A 207 -11.63 0.46 -0.80
CA TRP A 207 -12.31 1.59 -1.44
C TRP A 207 -11.31 2.67 -1.92
N THR A 208 -10.16 2.81 -1.26
CA THR A 208 -9.04 3.69 -1.68
C THR A 208 -8.25 3.18 -2.90
N SER A 209 -8.72 2.10 -3.53
CA SER A 209 -8.18 1.47 -4.74
C SER A 209 -9.34 1.01 -5.64
N ALA A 210 -10.47 1.74 -5.61
CA ALA A 210 -11.72 1.31 -6.23
C ALA A 210 -11.62 1.02 -7.74
N PHE A 211 -10.80 1.76 -8.47
CA PHE A 211 -10.63 1.59 -9.92
C PHE A 211 -9.47 0.65 -10.29
N GLY A 212 -8.69 0.19 -9.31
CA GLY A 212 -7.45 -0.54 -9.54
C GLY A 212 -6.38 -0.12 -8.54
N ALA A 213 -5.15 -0.57 -8.78
CA ALA A 213 -3.99 -0.15 -7.99
C ALA A 213 -3.19 0.94 -8.75
N SER A 214 -2.77 1.98 -8.05
CA SER A 214 -1.86 2.98 -8.60
C SER A 214 -0.62 3.13 -7.71
N ALA A 215 0.50 3.53 -8.31
CA ALA A 215 1.67 4.04 -7.59
C ALA A 215 2.07 5.41 -8.13
N ILE A 216 2.32 6.34 -7.22
CA ILE A 216 2.86 7.66 -7.56
C ILE A 216 4.38 7.61 -7.39
N VAL A 217 5.14 8.11 -8.38
CA VAL A 217 6.60 7.90 -8.46
C VAL A 217 7.42 9.11 -8.91
N GLY A 218 6.79 10.22 -9.27
CA GLY A 218 7.46 11.42 -9.81
C GLY A 218 7.05 12.72 -9.12
N GLU A 219 6.67 12.64 -7.85
CA GLU A 219 6.46 13.80 -6.97
C GLU A 219 6.81 13.45 -5.53
N GLY A 220 7.12 14.47 -4.73
CA GLY A 220 7.35 14.31 -3.29
C GLY A 220 6.10 13.88 -2.52
N PRO A 221 6.20 12.99 -1.52
CA PRO A 221 7.43 12.37 -1.01
C PRO A 221 7.73 11.01 -1.67
N PHE A 222 7.14 10.71 -2.83
CA PHE A 222 7.22 9.38 -3.45
C PHE A 222 8.38 9.20 -4.45
N GLU A 223 8.92 10.29 -4.97
CA GLU A 223 10.21 10.30 -5.68
C GLU A 223 11.36 10.60 -4.70
N PRO A 224 12.62 10.21 -4.98
CA PRO A 224 13.75 10.60 -4.14
C PRO A 224 13.90 12.12 -4.05
N ALA A 225 14.32 12.61 -2.88
CA ALA A 225 14.59 14.04 -2.72
C ALA A 225 15.69 14.46 -3.72
N GLY A 226 15.37 15.44 -4.59
CA GLY A 226 16.36 16.08 -5.43
C GLY A 226 17.49 16.64 -4.57
N GLN A 227 18.74 16.30 -4.88
CA GLN A 227 19.91 16.74 -4.10
C GLN A 227 20.08 18.26 -4.07
N ASN A 228 19.45 18.98 -5.00
CA ASN A 228 19.77 20.38 -5.29
C ASN A 228 18.81 21.42 -4.68
N SER A 229 17.71 21.01 -4.02
CA SER A 229 16.73 21.98 -3.49
C SER A 229 16.14 21.61 -2.11
N PRO A 230 16.96 21.54 -1.03
CA PRO A 230 16.47 21.30 0.32
C PRO A 230 15.36 22.26 0.79
N GLU A 231 15.40 23.51 0.29
CA GLU A 231 14.50 24.61 0.62
C GLU A 231 13.13 24.53 -0.06
N GLN A 232 12.98 23.66 -1.07
CA GLN A 232 11.75 23.47 -1.85
C GLN A 232 11.06 22.12 -1.55
N ARG A 233 11.43 21.47 -0.45
CA ARG A 233 10.80 20.20 -0.06
C ARG A 233 9.52 20.45 0.72
N ASP A 234 8.41 19.94 0.18
CA ASP A 234 7.11 19.94 0.86
C ASP A 234 7.09 19.00 2.10
N PHE A 235 8.06 18.07 2.21
CA PHE A 235 8.12 17.07 3.28
C PHE A 235 9.51 16.97 3.96
N PRO A 236 9.60 16.43 5.18
CA PRO A 236 10.89 16.13 5.83
C PRO A 236 11.74 15.09 5.04
N PRO A 237 13.08 15.13 5.12
CA PRO A 237 13.96 14.23 4.34
C PRO A 237 13.70 12.73 4.56
N ILE A 238 13.26 12.34 5.76
CA ILE A 238 12.92 10.95 6.12
C ILE A 238 11.74 10.38 5.31
N CYS A 239 10.92 11.25 4.70
CA CYS A 239 9.75 10.84 3.94
C CYS A 239 10.08 10.38 2.52
N TYR A 240 11.24 10.76 1.98
CA TYR A 240 11.62 10.48 0.61
C TYR A 240 12.33 9.12 0.50
N PRO A 241 12.05 8.32 -0.54
CA PRO A 241 12.76 7.07 -0.77
C PRO A 241 14.23 7.29 -1.10
N THR A 242 15.07 6.32 -0.70
CA THR A 242 16.50 6.28 -1.02
C THR A 242 16.78 5.53 -2.33
N ASP A 243 15.96 4.54 -2.67
CA ASP A 243 16.04 3.81 -3.96
C ASP A 243 15.22 4.56 -5.02
N PRO A 244 15.83 5.05 -6.10
CA PRO A 244 15.15 5.81 -7.14
C PRO A 244 14.08 5.04 -7.87
N ASP A 245 14.17 3.72 -7.90
CA ASP A 245 13.19 2.87 -8.55
C ASP A 245 12.14 2.36 -7.55
N SER A 246 12.23 2.70 -6.26
CA SER A 246 11.26 2.23 -5.25
C SER A 246 9.97 3.04 -5.30
N PHE A 247 8.91 2.50 -4.71
CA PHE A 247 7.67 3.23 -4.47
C PHE A 247 7.14 2.88 -3.08
N HIS A 248 6.33 3.77 -2.52
CA HIS A 248 5.89 3.67 -1.13
C HIS A 248 5.06 2.40 -0.85
N ASN A 249 5.26 1.79 0.32
CA ASN A 249 4.59 0.53 0.73
C ASN A 249 3.05 0.59 0.69
N MET A 250 2.46 1.78 0.82
CA MET A 250 1.02 1.97 0.65
C MET A 250 0.55 1.50 -0.74
N PHE A 251 1.25 1.87 -1.80
CA PHE A 251 0.90 1.45 -3.16
C PHE A 251 1.17 -0.04 -3.36
N LYS A 252 2.24 -0.56 -2.76
CA LYS A 252 2.56 -2.00 -2.75
C LYS A 252 1.42 -2.82 -2.18
N ASN A 253 0.88 -2.41 -1.03
CA ASN A 253 -0.23 -3.09 -0.38
C ASN A 253 -1.52 -3.04 -1.22
N LYS A 254 -1.79 -1.92 -1.91
CA LYS A 254 -2.93 -1.82 -2.84
C LYS A 254 -2.78 -2.78 -4.03
N ALA A 255 -1.57 -2.92 -4.58
CA ALA A 255 -1.28 -3.84 -5.67
C ALA A 255 -1.40 -5.31 -5.26
N ILE A 256 -0.86 -5.68 -4.10
CA ILE A 256 -1.04 -7.02 -3.52
C ILE A 256 -2.54 -7.31 -3.34
N GLY A 257 -3.28 -6.39 -2.71
CA GLY A 257 -4.71 -6.57 -2.51
C GLY A 257 -5.51 -6.67 -3.81
N LEU A 258 -5.11 -5.95 -4.87
CA LEU A 258 -5.70 -6.11 -6.20
C LEU A 258 -5.50 -7.54 -6.73
N GLY A 259 -4.27 -8.06 -6.66
CA GLY A 259 -3.94 -9.42 -7.09
C GLY A 259 -4.76 -10.48 -6.33
N GLU A 260 -4.82 -10.37 -5.00
CA GLU A 260 -5.59 -11.28 -4.14
C GLU A 260 -7.08 -11.29 -4.52
N ARG A 261 -7.66 -10.09 -4.69
CA ARG A 261 -9.08 -9.95 -5.01
C ARG A 261 -9.42 -10.51 -6.39
N VAL A 262 -8.59 -10.23 -7.40
CA VAL A 262 -8.77 -10.76 -8.75
C VAL A 262 -8.68 -12.29 -8.75
N ALA A 263 -7.62 -12.86 -8.16
CA ALA A 263 -7.42 -14.30 -8.13
C ALA A 263 -8.54 -15.03 -7.37
N SER A 264 -9.02 -14.45 -6.27
CA SER A 264 -10.12 -14.99 -5.48
C SER A 264 -11.43 -15.03 -6.27
N ILE A 265 -11.82 -13.92 -6.90
CA ILE A 265 -13.06 -13.84 -7.69
C ILE A 265 -12.99 -14.76 -8.91
N ALA A 266 -11.87 -14.75 -9.64
CA ALA A 266 -11.68 -15.60 -10.81
C ALA A 266 -11.76 -17.09 -10.45
N THR A 267 -11.16 -17.50 -9.33
CA THR A 267 -11.22 -18.88 -8.83
C THR A 267 -12.65 -19.29 -8.47
N GLN A 268 -13.41 -18.40 -7.81
CA GLN A 268 -14.82 -18.67 -7.49
C GLN A 268 -15.67 -18.84 -8.76
N LEU A 269 -15.51 -17.96 -9.74
CA LEU A 269 -16.23 -18.03 -11.01
C LEU A 269 -15.89 -19.31 -11.78
N ARG A 270 -14.61 -19.69 -11.81
CA ARG A 270 -14.16 -20.92 -12.48
C ARG A 270 -14.73 -22.18 -11.82
N ARG A 271 -14.75 -22.23 -10.49
CA ARG A 271 -15.38 -23.34 -9.74
C ARG A 271 -16.86 -23.45 -10.05
N ALA A 272 -17.60 -22.35 -9.91
CA ALA A 272 -19.03 -22.31 -10.20
C ALA A 272 -19.33 -22.80 -11.63
N ARG A 273 -18.53 -22.40 -12.62
CA ARG A 273 -18.66 -22.89 -14.01
C ARG A 273 -18.39 -24.39 -14.11
N THR A 274 -17.33 -24.88 -13.48
CA THR A 274 -16.95 -26.29 -13.52
C THR A 274 -18.02 -27.17 -12.88
N ASP A 275 -18.61 -26.72 -11.78
CA ASP A 275 -19.69 -27.44 -11.09
C ASP A 275 -20.98 -27.47 -11.93
N LEU A 276 -21.35 -26.35 -12.57
CA LEU A 276 -22.49 -26.31 -13.50
C LEU A 276 -22.30 -27.24 -14.69
N LEU A 277 -21.08 -27.36 -15.21
CA LEU A 277 -20.75 -28.28 -16.32
C LEU A 277 -20.74 -29.75 -15.89
N ARG A 278 -20.47 -30.06 -14.61
CA ARG A 278 -20.54 -31.43 -14.07
C ARG A 278 -21.98 -31.89 -13.79
N GLN A 279 -22.92 -30.95 -13.65
CA GLN A 279 -24.33 -31.24 -13.35
C GLN A 279 -25.18 -31.48 -14.61
N ASN A 280 -24.67 -31.13 -15.79
CA ASN A 280 -25.29 -31.38 -17.10
C ASN A 280 -24.64 -32.57 -17.81
#